data_AF-A0A5J5WZY3-F1
#
_entry.id   AF-A0A5J5WZY3-F1
#
_cell.length_a   1.000
_cell.length_b   1.000
_cell.length_c   1.000
_cell.angle_alpha   90.00
_cell.angle_beta   90.00
_cell.angle_gamma   90.00
#
_symmetry.space_group_name_H-M   'P 1'
#
loop_
_entity.id
_entity.type
_entity.pdbx_description
1 polymer ?
#
loop_
_entity_poly.entity_id
_entity_poly.type
_entity_poly.pdbx_seq_one_letter_code
_entity_poly.pdbx_strand_id
1 'polypeptide(L)' 'MKVTKEKEEQEELIQTESNNYEIDNKTKPPFLAAKYELRRKLYKAFCKDPDLPSDMRDKHRYKLSKLPRNSSFARVRN' A
#
# COMPACT_ATOMS: atom_id res chain seq x y z
N MET A 1 15.54 -32.40 28.39
CA MET A 1 14.56 -32.12 27.31
C MET A 1 13.97 -30.70 27.35
N LYS A 2 14.68 -29.68 27.88
CA LYS A 2 14.19 -28.28 27.91
C LYS A 2 14.65 -27.47 26.69
N VAL A 3 15.86 -27.74 26.20
CA VAL A 3 16.54 -27.01 25.11
C VAL A 3 15.82 -27.09 23.76
N THR A 4 15.05 -28.14 23.49
CA THR A 4 14.34 -28.30 22.23
C THR A 4 13.08 -27.43 22.14
N LYS A 5 12.35 -27.28 23.26
CA LYS A 5 11.15 -26.44 23.32
C LYS A 5 11.48 -24.96 23.20
N GLU A 6 12.54 -24.51 23.87
CA GLU A 6 13.00 -23.12 23.76
C GLU A 6 13.44 -22.79 22.33
N LYS A 7 14.07 -23.72 21.60
CA LYS A 7 14.42 -23.50 20.19
C LYS A 7 13.20 -23.40 19.27
N GLU A 8 12.20 -24.26 19.44
CA GLU A 8 10.95 -24.19 18.67
C GLU A 8 10.20 -22.89 18.93
N GLU A 9 10.10 -22.46 20.19
CA GLU A 9 9.45 -21.18 20.55
C GLU A 9 10.16 -19.97 19.93
N GLN A 10 11.50 -20.00 19.85
CA GLN A 10 12.27 -18.92 19.21
C GLN A 10 12.08 -18.91 17.68
N GLU A 11 12.01 -20.07 17.02
CA GLU A 11 11.73 -20.15 15.59
C GLU A 11 10.31 -19.71 15.25
N GLU A 12 9.31 -20.10 16.06
CA GLU A 12 7.94 -19.58 15.90
C GLU A 12 7.88 -18.07 16.08
N LEU A 13 8.58 -17.51 17.08
CA LEU A 13 8.62 -16.08 17.31
C LEU A 13 9.22 -15.34 16.11
N ILE A 14 10.35 -15.82 15.57
CA ILE A 14 10.99 -15.29 14.36
C ILE A 14 10.04 -15.35 13.15
N GLN A 15 9.31 -16.45 13.00
CA GLN A 15 8.32 -16.62 11.92
C GLN A 15 7.15 -15.64 12.08
N THR A 16 6.67 -15.39 13.30
CA THR A 16 5.59 -14.42 13.53
C THR A 16 6.05 -12.97 13.33
N GLU A 17 7.26 -12.61 13.75
CA GLU A 17 7.82 -11.27 13.56
C GLU A 17 8.06 -10.94 12.08
N SER A 18 8.56 -11.90 11.31
CA SER A 18 8.73 -11.76 9.86
C SER A 18 7.39 -11.59 9.14
N ASN A 19 6.36 -12.38 9.50
CA ASN A 19 5.01 -12.20 8.98
C ASN A 19 4.41 -10.82 9.33
N ASN A 20 4.57 -10.39 10.58
CA ASN A 20 4.10 -9.07 11.03
C ASN A 20 4.80 -7.93 10.30
N TYR A 21 6.12 -8.02 10.09
CA TYR A 21 6.89 -7.05 9.31
C TYR A 21 6.39 -6.93 7.86
N GLU A 22 6.03 -8.04 7.23
CA GLU A 22 5.47 -8.06 5.87
C GLU A 22 4.09 -7.40 5.78
N ILE A 23 3.23 -7.61 6.79
CA ILE A 23 1.93 -6.95 6.92
C ILE A 23 2.12 -5.44 7.14
N ASP A 24 3.06 -5.07 7.99
CA ASP A 24 3.40 -3.69 8.31
C ASP A 24 3.95 -2.97 7.08
N ASN A 25 4.87 -3.57 6.32
CA ASN A 25 5.38 -2.96 5.09
C ASN A 25 4.30 -2.85 4.02
N LYS A 26 3.38 -3.81 3.93
CA LYS A 26 2.19 -3.71 3.05
C LYS A 26 1.25 -2.58 3.43
N THR A 27 1.24 -2.10 4.67
CA THR A 27 0.30 -1.08 5.16
C THR A 27 0.94 0.27 5.50
N LYS A 28 2.27 0.31 5.63
CA LYS A 28 3.05 1.52 5.92
C LYS A 28 2.92 2.53 4.77
N PRO A 29 2.53 3.80 5.06
CA PRO A 29 2.33 4.83 4.05
C PRO A 29 3.51 5.05 3.09
N PRO A 30 4.79 5.03 3.51
CA PRO A 30 5.92 5.26 2.60
C PRO A 30 6.04 4.20 1.50
N PHE A 31 5.88 2.91 1.86
CA PHE A 31 6.01 1.80 0.92
C PHE A 31 4.86 1.79 -0.10
N LEU A 32 3.63 1.96 0.38
CA LEU A 32 2.46 2.04 -0.50
C LEU A 32 2.48 3.30 -1.38
N ALA A 33 2.93 4.44 -0.85
CA ALA A 33 3.07 5.65 -1.64
C ALA A 33 4.10 5.46 -2.76
N ALA A 34 5.28 4.89 -2.48
CA ALA A 34 6.25 4.57 -3.52
C ALA A 34 5.67 3.66 -4.62
N LYS A 35 4.84 2.68 -4.24
CA LYS A 35 4.22 1.74 -5.17
C LYS A 35 3.11 2.34 -6.04
N TYR A 36 2.24 3.19 -5.49
CA TYR A 36 1.02 3.62 -6.17
C TYR A 36 0.96 5.11 -6.54
N GLU A 37 1.88 5.95 -6.07
CA GLU A 37 1.81 7.40 -6.29
C GLU A 37 1.77 7.75 -7.79
N LEU A 38 2.63 7.14 -8.62
CA LEU A 38 2.64 7.40 -10.06
C LEU A 38 1.26 7.15 -10.68
N ARG A 39 0.66 6.01 -10.33
CA ARG A 39 -0.68 5.63 -10.80
C ARG A 39 -1.76 6.60 -10.30
N ARG A 40 -1.66 7.08 -9.06
CA ARG A 40 -2.56 8.13 -8.52
C ARG A 40 -2.43 9.44 -9.29
N LYS A 41 -1.21 9.88 -9.60
CA LYS A 41 -0.95 11.12 -10.35
C LYS A 41 -1.54 11.04 -11.75
N LEU A 42 -1.33 9.94 -12.46
CA LEU A 42 -1.90 9.73 -13.80
C LEU A 42 -3.43 9.74 -13.79
N TYR A 43 -4.07 9.00 -12.88
CA TYR A 43 -5.54 9.01 -12.79
C TYR A 43 -6.09 10.39 -12.41
N LYS A 44 -5.42 11.13 -11.53
CA LYS A 44 -5.80 12.52 -11.22
C LYS A 44 -5.66 13.44 -12.43
N ALA A 45 -4.63 13.27 -13.25
CA ALA A 45 -4.45 14.07 -14.47
C ALA A 45 -5.62 13.84 -15.44
N PHE A 46 -5.94 12.58 -15.74
CA PHE A 46 -7.08 12.24 -16.59
C PHE A 46 -8.43 12.74 -16.05
N CYS A 47 -8.62 12.78 -14.72
CA CYS A 47 -9.85 13.31 -14.13
C CYS A 47 -10.01 14.84 -14.29
N LYS A 48 -8.91 15.56 -14.51
CA LYS A 48 -8.86 17.03 -14.60
C LYS A 48 -8.82 17.56 -16.03
N ASP A 49 -8.54 16.68 -16.99
CA ASP A 49 -8.43 17.04 -18.40
C ASP A 49 -9.82 17.38 -18.98
N PRO A 50 -10.06 18.62 -19.42
CA PRO A 50 -11.33 19.02 -20.00
C PRO A 50 -11.57 18.44 -21.40
N ASP A 51 -10.49 18.10 -22.13
CA ASP A 51 -10.56 17.63 -23.52
C ASP A 51 -10.98 16.15 -23.60
N LEU A 52 -10.93 15.43 -22.47
CA LEU A 52 -11.35 14.03 -22.39
C LEU A 52 -12.86 13.88 -22.25
N PRO A 53 -13.49 12.89 -22.92
CA PRO A 53 -14.89 12.56 -22.74
C PRO A 53 -15.24 12.23 -21.27
N SER A 54 -16.46 12.57 -20.83
CA SER A 54 -16.88 12.37 -19.44
C SER A 54 -16.78 10.91 -19.00
N ASP A 55 -17.23 9.97 -19.83
CA ASP A 55 -17.17 8.54 -19.56
C ASP A 55 -15.75 8.06 -19.24
N MET A 56 -14.74 8.61 -19.92
CA MET A 56 -13.35 8.26 -19.67
C MET A 56 -12.89 8.82 -18.32
N ARG A 57 -13.22 10.08 -18.01
CA ARG A 57 -12.92 10.70 -16.72
C ARG A 57 -13.54 9.91 -15.57
N ASP A 58 -14.78 9.46 -15.72
CA ASP A 58 -15.50 8.70 -14.69
C ASP A 58 -14.90 7.31 -14.46
N LYS A 59 -14.46 6.63 -15.52
CA LYS A 59 -13.66 5.39 -15.40
C LYS A 59 -12.37 5.62 -14.61
N HIS A 60 -11.69 6.74 -14.81
CA HIS A 60 -10.47 7.07 -14.05
C HIS A 60 -10.76 7.47 -12.60
N ARG A 61 -11.88 8.17 -12.33
CA ARG A 61 -12.35 8.43 -10.95
C ARG A 61 -12.64 7.15 -10.20
N TYR A 62 -13.32 6.19 -10.84
CA TYR A 62 -13.56 4.87 -10.26
C TYR A 62 -12.25 4.14 -9.97
N LYS A 63 -11.30 4.13 -10.91
CA LYS A 63 -9.97 3.51 -10.67
C LYS A 63 -9.22 4.20 -9.53
N LEU A 64 -9.32 5.52 -9.40
CA LEU A 64 -8.71 6.29 -8.30
C LEU A 64 -9.31 5.91 -6.94
N SER A 65 -10.62 5.70 -6.87
CA SER A 65 -11.32 5.34 -5.62
C SER A 65 -10.99 3.93 -5.13
N LYS A 66 -10.50 3.05 -6.01
CA LYS A 66 -10.04 1.69 -5.65
C LYS A 66 -8.62 1.63 -5.11
N LEU A 67 -7.86 2.73 -5.18
CA LEU A 67 -6.49 2.76 -4.64
C LEU A 67 -6.49 2.98 -3.12
N PRO A 68 -5.57 2.35 -2.36
CA PRO A 68 -5.48 2.52 -0.91
C PRO A 68 -5.30 4.00 -0.51
N ARG A 69 -5.97 4.45 0.55
CA ARG A 69 -5.96 5.87 0.96
C ARG A 69 -4.59 6.35 1.45
N ASN A 70 -3.84 5.48 2.12
CA ASN A 70 -2.47 5.68 2.63
C ASN A 70 -1.39 5.63 1.53
N SER A 71 -1.75 5.25 0.30
CA SER A 71 -0.83 5.15 -0.83
C SER A 71 -0.53 6.48 -1.53
N SER A 72 -0.80 7.62 -0.86
CA SER A 72 -0.53 8.95 -1.39
C SER A 72 0.57 9.62 -0.57
N PHE A 73 1.52 10.29 -1.22
CA PHE A 73 2.57 11.01 -0.49
C PHE A 73 2.03 12.09 0.46
N ALA A 74 0.88 12.68 0.15
CA ALA A 74 0.21 13.63 1.05
C ALA A 74 -0.23 13.02 2.40
N ARG A 75 -0.17 11.69 2.56
CA ARG A 75 -0.44 10.97 3.81
C ARG A 75 0.82 10.58 4.58
N VAL A 76 2.00 10.71 3.97
CA VAL A 76 3.28 10.46 4.65
C VAL A 76 3.54 11.65 5.58
N ARG A 77 3.85 11.39 6.85
CA ARG A 77 4.32 12.40 7.80
C ARG A 77 5.83 12.30 7.93
N ASN A 78 6.48 13.45 8.17
CA ASN A 78 7.90 13.56 8.49
C ASN A 78 8.14 13.34 9.97
#